data_AF-A0A5J4U2H0-F1
#
_entry.id   AF-A0A5J4U2H0-F1
#
_cell.length_a   1.000
_cell.length_b   1.000
_cell.length_c   1.000
_cell.angle_alpha   90.00
_cell.angle_beta   90.00
_cell.angle_gamma   90.00
#
_symmetry.space_group_name_H-M   'P 1'
#
loop_
_entity.id
_entity.type
_entity.pdbx_description
1 polymer ?
#
loop_
_entity_poly.entity_id
_entity_poly.type
_entity_poly.pdbx_seq_one_letter_code
_entity_poly.pdbx_strand_id
1 'polypeptide(L)'
;MSPNQSLIQELLGKSLNFLQQINVRLLFGTSSNEASEITGDSRIDSITSARTLKKDSETQTVQYNVRECFENREGDCDIPHRIYGLTRDYHGLEALFGLFTQSTAELVTKADPETQIDLLTKPVQMMGSLLIYDLKGGCEQYRLAIVEEQKETTNLLETLLILFFIIAIISTFIGFIFFLL
;
A
#
# COMPACT_ATOMS: atom_id res chain seq x y z
N MET A 1 29.70 -21.11 2.25
CA MET A 1 29.06 -20.98 0.92
C MET A 1 28.65 -19.53 0.80
N SER A 2 29.32 -18.71 -0.02
CA SER A 2 28.78 -17.39 -0.33
C SER A 2 27.49 -17.62 -1.13
N PRO A 3 26.39 -16.94 -0.81
CA PRO A 3 25.24 -16.96 -1.70
C PRO A 3 25.69 -16.36 -3.04
N ASN A 4 25.27 -16.97 -4.15
CA ASN A 4 25.55 -16.47 -5.48
C ASN A 4 24.91 -15.07 -5.61
N GLN A 5 25.73 -14.02 -5.52
CA GLN A 5 25.28 -12.63 -5.48
C GLN A 5 24.51 -12.24 -6.75
N SER A 6 24.86 -12.85 -7.89
CA SER A 6 24.13 -12.67 -9.14
C SER A 6 22.71 -13.26 -9.08
N LEU A 7 22.53 -14.41 -8.42
CA LEU A 7 21.20 -14.97 -8.16
C LEU A 7 20.39 -14.04 -7.23
N ILE A 8 21.03 -13.46 -6.21
CA ILE A 8 20.37 -12.49 -5.32
C ILE A 8 19.91 -11.26 -6.10
N GLN A 9 20.74 -10.71 -7.00
CA GLN A 9 20.34 -9.58 -7.85
C GLN A 9 19.15 -9.94 -8.76
N GLU A 10 19.15 -11.13 -9.36
CA GLU A 10 18.02 -11.59 -10.17
C GLU A 10 16.72 -11.66 -9.36
N LEU A 11 16.80 -12.24 -8.15
CA LEU A 11 15.66 -12.34 -7.24
C LEU A 11 15.18 -10.96 -6.78
N LEU A 12 16.10 -10.05 -6.44
CA LEU A 12 15.79 -8.66 -6.09
C LEU A 12 15.09 -7.93 -7.23
N GLY A 13 15.55 -8.12 -8.47
CA GLY A 13 14.91 -7.53 -9.66
C GLY A 13 13.48 -8.02 -9.85
N LYS A 14 13.24 -9.33 -9.69
CA LYS A 14 11.88 -9.92 -9.75
C LYS A 14 11.00 -9.42 -8.60
N SER A 15 11.53 -9.37 -7.38
CA SER A 15 10.81 -8.84 -6.22
C SER A 15 10.46 -7.36 -6.37
N LEU A 16 11.34 -6.56 -6.95
CA LEU A 16 11.09 -5.15 -7.24
C LEU A 16 9.92 -4.98 -8.22
N ASN A 17 9.93 -5.72 -9.33
CA ASN A 17 8.83 -5.70 -10.29
C ASN A 17 7.51 -6.10 -9.63
N PHE A 18 7.51 -7.23 -8.89
CA PHE A 18 6.35 -7.70 -8.15
C PHE A 18 5.79 -6.63 -7.19
N LEU A 19 6.65 -5.98 -6.40
CA LEU A 19 6.26 -4.92 -5.47
C LEU A 19 5.66 -3.71 -6.18
N GLN A 20 6.26 -3.26 -7.27
CA GLN A 20 5.74 -2.14 -8.06
C GLN A 20 4.36 -2.44 -8.63
N GLN A 21 4.17 -3.64 -9.19
CA GLN A 21 2.87 -4.03 -9.74
C GLN A 21 1.80 -4.18 -8.66
N ILE A 22 2.14 -4.73 -7.49
CA ILE A 22 1.20 -4.76 -6.36
C ILE A 22 0.80 -3.34 -5.95
N ASN A 23 1.77 -2.42 -5.81
CA ASN A 23 1.48 -1.05 -5.39
C ASN A 23 0.52 -0.37 -6.37
N VAL A 24 0.79 -0.45 -7.67
CA VAL A 24 -0.07 0.13 -8.70
C VAL A 24 -1.47 -0.49 -8.70
N ARG A 25 -1.56 -1.82 -8.67
CA ARG A 25 -2.86 -2.54 -8.64
C ARG A 25 -3.68 -2.17 -7.40
N LEU A 26 -3.03 -1.98 -6.26
CA LEU A 26 -3.68 -1.61 -5.00
C LEU A 26 -4.16 -0.16 -5.01
N LEU A 27 -3.31 0.78 -5.46
CA LEU A 27 -3.64 2.21 -5.49
C LEU A 27 -4.76 2.51 -6.50
N PHE A 28 -4.67 1.98 -7.71
CA PHE A 28 -5.55 2.33 -8.83
C PHE A 28 -6.69 1.32 -9.07
N GLY A 29 -6.58 0.12 -8.51
CA GLY A 29 -7.53 -0.97 -8.71
C GLY A 29 -7.24 -1.77 -9.98
N THR A 30 -7.69 -3.02 -10.02
CA THR A 30 -7.33 -3.99 -11.06
C THR A 30 -7.97 -3.73 -12.42
N SER A 31 -9.03 -2.93 -12.49
CA SER A 31 -9.68 -2.54 -13.75
C SER A 31 -9.11 -1.26 -14.36
N SER A 32 -8.11 -0.64 -13.72
CA SER A 32 -7.47 0.58 -14.22
C SER A 32 -6.47 0.27 -15.33
N ASN A 33 -6.26 1.21 -16.25
CA ASN A 33 -5.25 1.05 -17.29
C ASN A 33 -3.83 1.07 -16.71
N GLU A 34 -3.67 1.76 -15.59
CA GLU A 34 -2.44 1.84 -14.81
C GLU A 34 -2.03 0.45 -14.29
N ALA A 35 -3.00 -0.40 -13.96
CA ALA A 35 -2.83 -1.77 -13.48
C ALA A 35 -2.76 -2.84 -14.59
N SER A 36 -2.42 -2.46 -15.83
CA SER A 36 -2.40 -3.40 -16.97
C SER A 36 -1.31 -4.46 -16.87
N GLU A 37 -0.22 -4.15 -16.18
CA GLU A 37 0.88 -5.09 -15.96
C GLU A 37 0.59 -5.99 -14.75
N ILE A 38 0.87 -7.28 -14.92
CA ILE A 38 0.60 -8.31 -13.91
C ILE A 38 1.84 -8.57 -13.06
N THR A 39 1.63 -9.12 -11.86
CA THR A 39 2.70 -9.43 -10.91
C THR A 39 3.48 -10.70 -11.31
N GLY A 40 2.88 -11.57 -12.13
CA GLY A 40 3.44 -12.86 -12.52
C GLY A 40 3.10 -13.99 -11.54
N ASP A 41 2.44 -13.69 -10.41
CA ASP A 41 1.86 -14.67 -9.50
C ASP A 41 0.34 -14.78 -9.77
N SER A 42 -0.10 -15.92 -10.32
CA SER A 42 -1.50 -16.15 -10.68
C SER A 42 -2.48 -16.05 -9.49
N ARG A 43 -2.02 -16.31 -8.27
CA ARG A 43 -2.86 -16.18 -7.07
C ARG A 43 -3.10 -14.71 -6.73
N ILE A 44 -2.10 -13.87 -6.89
CA ILE A 44 -2.23 -12.42 -6.67
C ILE A 44 -2.94 -11.76 -7.85
N ASP A 45 -2.64 -12.21 -9.07
CA ASP A 45 -3.21 -11.66 -10.30
C ASP A 45 -4.71 -11.95 -10.42
N SER A 46 -5.20 -13.06 -9.87
CA SER A 46 -6.63 -13.39 -9.82
C SER A 46 -7.43 -12.61 -8.76
N ILE A 47 -6.78 -11.95 -7.80
CA ILE A 47 -7.48 -11.10 -6.83
C ILE A 47 -7.93 -9.82 -7.51
N THR A 48 -9.22 -9.53 -7.43
CA THR A 48 -9.78 -8.24 -7.85
C THR A 48 -9.65 -7.24 -6.72
N SER A 49 -9.03 -6.09 -6.99
CA SER A 49 -8.95 -4.98 -6.04
C SER A 49 -9.70 -3.78 -6.58
N ALA A 50 -10.56 -3.20 -5.75
CA ALA A 50 -11.06 -1.86 -5.99
C ALA A 50 -9.91 -0.84 -5.83
N ARG A 51 -10.11 0.36 -6.38
CA ARG A 51 -9.22 1.50 -6.18
C ARG A 51 -9.21 1.89 -4.69
N THR A 52 -8.04 1.90 -4.06
CA THR A 52 -7.89 2.30 -2.65
C THR A 52 -7.52 3.76 -2.48
N LEU A 53 -6.81 4.35 -3.45
CA LEU A 53 -6.46 5.77 -3.39
C LEU A 53 -7.63 6.63 -3.84
N LYS A 54 -8.40 7.15 -2.89
CA LYS A 54 -9.52 8.06 -3.16
C LYS A 54 -9.14 9.50 -2.83
N LYS A 55 -9.87 10.45 -3.40
CA LYS A 55 -9.63 11.87 -3.09
C LYS A 55 -10.26 12.19 -1.74
N ASP A 56 -9.57 12.99 -0.94
CA ASP A 56 -10.04 13.46 0.36
C ASP A 56 -10.29 12.31 1.37
N SER A 57 -9.60 11.17 1.19
CA SER A 57 -9.66 9.99 2.05
C SER A 57 -8.43 9.84 2.94
N GLU A 58 -8.54 9.04 4.01
CA GLU A 58 -7.40 8.75 4.88
C GLU A 58 -6.30 7.98 4.13
N THR A 59 -6.65 7.16 3.12
CA THR A 59 -5.65 6.51 2.25
C THR A 59 -4.80 7.53 1.50
N GLN A 60 -5.37 8.64 1.01
CA GLN A 60 -4.60 9.73 0.40
C GLN A 60 -3.70 10.44 1.42
N THR A 61 -4.23 10.70 2.61
CA THR A 61 -3.49 11.31 3.72
C THR A 61 -2.27 10.49 4.10
N VAL A 62 -2.42 9.17 4.28
CA VAL A 62 -1.31 8.26 4.58
C VAL A 62 -0.32 8.20 3.42
N GLN A 63 -0.80 8.22 2.17
CA GLN A 63 0.08 8.08 1.00
C GLN A 63 0.94 9.30 0.74
N TYR A 64 0.43 10.52 0.96
CA TYR A 64 1.05 11.75 0.45
C TYR A 64 1.28 12.88 1.45
N ASN A 65 0.62 12.89 2.62
CA ASN A 65 0.83 13.98 3.58
C ASN A 65 2.24 13.94 4.17
N VAL A 66 2.78 15.13 4.44
CA VAL A 66 4.07 15.28 5.11
C VAL A 66 3.99 14.62 6.49
N ARG A 67 4.93 13.73 6.76
CA ARG A 67 5.08 13.05 8.04
C ARG A 67 6.55 12.93 8.41
N GLU A 68 6.82 13.03 9.70
CA GLU A 68 8.14 12.78 10.26
C GLU A 68 8.39 11.30 10.52
N CYS A 69 7.33 10.53 10.81
CA CYS A 69 7.43 9.13 11.20
C CYS A 69 6.18 8.31 10.89
N PHE A 70 6.37 7.05 10.52
CA PHE A 70 5.39 5.99 10.67
C PHE A 70 5.85 5.01 11.74
N GLU A 71 5.25 5.11 12.93
CA GLU A 71 5.60 4.24 14.04
C GLU A 71 5.22 2.78 13.73
N ASN A 72 6.20 1.88 13.82
CA ASN A 72 6.00 0.44 13.68
C ASN A 72 6.03 -0.26 15.06
N ARG A 73 6.94 0.17 15.93
CA ARG A 73 6.99 -0.21 17.34
C ARG A 73 7.04 1.04 18.20
N GLU A 74 6.48 0.92 19.39
CA GLU A 74 6.47 2.00 20.39
C GLU A 74 7.88 2.55 20.61
N GLY A 75 8.04 3.86 20.43
CA GLY A 75 9.29 4.59 20.59
C GLY A 75 10.20 4.60 19.36
N ASP A 76 9.82 3.96 18.23
CA ASP A 76 10.62 4.00 17.01
C ASP A 76 10.77 5.45 16.50
N CYS A 77 9.74 6.29 16.66
CA CYS A 77 9.77 7.68 16.21
C CYS A 77 10.70 8.58 17.03
N ASP A 78 11.02 8.21 18.27
CA ASP A 78 11.94 8.94 19.14
C ASP A 78 13.41 8.70 18.78
N ILE A 79 13.69 7.71 17.94
CA ILE A 79 15.04 7.37 17.51
C ILE A 79 15.49 8.38 16.42
N PRO A 80 16.50 9.22 16.70
CA PRO A 80 17.00 10.17 15.72
C PRO A 80 17.67 9.43 14.57
N HIS A 81 17.43 9.90 13.33
CA HIS A 81 18.02 9.33 12.11
C HIS A 81 17.83 7.82 11.97
N ARG A 82 16.70 7.28 12.45
CA ARG A 82 16.39 5.85 12.43
C ARG A 82 16.46 5.25 11.02
N ILE A 83 16.05 6.02 10.01
CA ILE A 83 16.24 5.67 8.60
C ILE A 83 17.57 6.25 8.13
N TYR A 84 18.44 5.36 7.64
CA TYR A 84 19.76 5.74 7.15
C TYR A 84 19.65 6.77 6.03
N GLY A 85 20.31 7.93 6.18
CA GLY A 85 20.34 8.97 5.14
C GLY A 85 19.07 9.81 5.00
N LEU A 86 18.01 9.50 5.73
CA LEU A 86 16.80 10.33 5.81
C LEU A 86 16.85 11.19 7.07
N THR A 87 16.83 12.51 6.90
CA THR A 87 17.03 13.47 7.99
C THR A 87 15.90 14.50 8.13
N ARG A 88 14.91 14.41 7.24
CA ARG A 88 13.79 15.35 7.15
C ARG A 88 12.50 14.56 6.96
N ASP A 89 11.40 15.27 7.16
CA ASP A 89 10.05 14.84 6.86
C ASP A 89 9.95 14.39 5.39
N TYR A 90 9.00 13.51 5.14
CA TYR A 90 8.78 12.92 3.83
C TYR A 90 7.29 12.89 3.50
N HIS A 91 6.98 12.78 2.20
CA HIS A 91 5.61 12.82 1.69
C HIS A 91 4.96 11.44 1.77
N GLY A 92 4.56 11.06 2.98
CA GLY A 92 3.77 9.86 3.26
C GLY A 92 4.45 8.56 2.84
N LEU A 93 3.65 7.51 2.73
CA LEU A 93 4.12 6.16 2.40
C LEU A 93 4.74 6.09 1.00
N GLU A 94 4.27 6.90 0.05
CA GLU A 94 4.81 6.91 -1.32
C GLU A 94 6.29 7.25 -1.34
N ALA A 95 6.72 8.25 -0.56
CA ALA A 95 8.12 8.65 -0.50
C ALA A 95 9.01 7.51 0.03
N LEU A 96 8.54 6.78 1.05
CA LEU A 96 9.28 5.64 1.62
C LEU A 96 9.36 4.48 0.63
N PHE A 97 8.26 4.18 -0.06
CA PHE A 97 8.22 3.15 -1.10
C PHE A 97 9.12 3.51 -2.29
N GLY A 98 9.15 4.78 -2.68
CA GLY A 98 10.05 5.33 -3.69
C GLY A 98 11.53 5.16 -3.31
N LEU A 99 11.91 5.52 -2.08
CA LEU A 99 13.27 5.32 -1.58
C LEU A 99 13.68 3.84 -1.54
N PHE A 100 12.76 2.96 -1.13
CA PHE A 100 12.99 1.52 -1.10
C PHE A 100 13.19 0.93 -2.50
N THR A 101 12.30 1.26 -3.43
CA THR A 101 12.36 0.77 -4.82
C THR A 101 13.57 1.33 -5.57
N GLN A 102 13.92 2.60 -5.37
CA GLN A 102 15.13 3.21 -5.92
C GLN A 102 16.40 2.55 -5.39
N SER A 103 16.48 2.31 -4.08
CA SER A 103 17.62 1.63 -3.47
C SER A 103 17.77 0.20 -4.00
N THR A 104 16.65 -0.50 -4.19
CA THR A 104 16.63 -1.85 -4.78
C THR A 104 17.14 -1.82 -6.23
N ALA A 105 16.66 -0.87 -7.04
CA ALA A 105 17.09 -0.72 -8.42
C ALA A 105 18.60 -0.41 -8.54
N GLU A 106 19.15 0.37 -7.61
CA GLU A 106 20.59 0.65 -7.58
C GLU A 106 21.41 -0.62 -7.32
N LEU A 107 20.95 -1.51 -6.44
CA LEU A 107 21.63 -2.79 -6.16
C LEU A 107 21.54 -3.76 -7.34
N VAL A 108 20.38 -3.83 -7.99
CA VAL A 108 20.15 -4.70 -9.15
C VAL A 108 21.01 -4.30 -10.36
N THR A 109 21.40 -3.02 -10.46
CA THR A 109 22.16 -2.49 -11.61
C THR A 109 23.68 -2.49 -11.40
N LYS A 110 24.20 -2.96 -10.25
CA LYS A 110 25.64 -3.09 -10.02
C LYS A 110 26.24 -4.18 -10.92
N ALA A 111 27.32 -3.85 -11.62
CA ALA A 111 27.96 -4.73 -12.60
C ALA A 111 28.70 -5.92 -11.98
N ASP A 112 29.24 -5.74 -10.77
CA ASP A 112 29.91 -6.79 -10.01
C ASP A 112 29.43 -6.78 -8.55
N PRO A 113 28.33 -7.47 -8.25
CA PRO A 113 27.75 -7.47 -6.91
C PRO A 113 28.64 -8.14 -5.85
N GLU A 114 29.54 -9.04 -6.24
CA GLU A 114 30.42 -9.74 -5.29
C GLU A 114 31.42 -8.79 -4.63
N THR A 115 31.85 -7.76 -5.35
CA THR A 115 32.83 -6.77 -4.85
C THR A 115 32.19 -5.42 -4.48
N GLN A 116 31.03 -5.10 -5.06
CA GLN A 116 30.39 -3.79 -4.90
C GLN A 116 29.25 -3.74 -3.90
N ILE A 117 28.75 -4.90 -3.44
CA ILE A 117 27.64 -4.97 -2.48
C ILE A 117 28.12 -5.60 -1.18
N ASP A 118 28.09 -4.80 -0.13
CA ASP A 118 28.30 -5.22 1.24
C ASP A 118 27.20 -4.66 2.16
N LEU A 119 27.28 -5.00 3.45
CA LEU A 119 26.31 -4.52 4.42
C LEU A 119 26.40 -3.00 4.65
N LEU A 120 27.55 -2.36 4.38
CA LEU A 120 27.76 -0.93 4.61
C LEU A 120 27.36 -0.08 3.41
N THR A 121 27.04 -0.71 2.29
CA THR A 121 26.65 -0.04 1.05
C THR A 121 25.34 0.72 1.30
N LYS A 122 25.31 2.01 0.94
CA LYS A 122 24.21 2.92 1.28
C LYS A 122 22.81 2.38 0.94
N PRO A 123 22.55 1.76 -0.23
CA PRO A 123 21.23 1.24 -0.54
C PRO A 123 20.82 0.07 0.37
N VAL A 124 21.77 -0.77 0.80
CA VAL A 124 21.52 -1.85 1.75
C VAL A 124 21.12 -1.29 3.12
N GLN A 125 21.86 -0.29 3.61
CA GLN A 125 21.55 0.40 4.87
C GLN A 125 20.20 1.14 4.83
N MET A 126 19.91 1.82 3.72
CA MET A 126 18.63 2.50 3.48
C MET A 126 17.47 1.50 3.48
N MET A 127 17.54 0.45 2.67
CA MET A 127 16.48 -0.57 2.60
C MET A 127 16.26 -1.26 3.94
N GLY A 128 17.34 -1.65 4.62
CA GLY A 128 17.27 -2.32 5.92
C GLY A 128 16.60 -1.45 6.97
N SER A 129 17.03 -0.19 7.10
CA SER A 129 16.44 0.74 8.07
C SER A 129 14.99 1.11 7.73
N LEU A 130 14.65 1.32 6.45
CA LEU A 130 13.25 1.54 6.02
C LEU A 130 12.34 0.38 6.42
N LEU A 131 12.76 -0.87 6.16
CA LEU A 131 11.98 -2.07 6.48
C LEU A 131 11.79 -2.28 7.98
N ILE A 132 12.80 -1.94 8.79
CA ILE A 132 12.77 -2.13 10.25
C ILE A 132 11.85 -1.09 10.90
N TYR A 133 11.89 0.16 10.44
CA TYR A 133 11.16 1.27 11.04
C TYR A 133 9.90 1.59 10.22
N ASP A 134 9.95 2.63 9.38
CA ASP A 134 8.75 3.31 8.92
C ASP A 134 7.99 2.63 7.80
N LEU A 135 8.65 1.84 6.94
CA LEU A 135 7.95 1.25 5.79
C LEU A 135 6.88 0.25 6.25
N LYS A 136 7.17 -0.52 7.30
CA LYS A 136 6.19 -1.45 7.89
C LYS A 136 5.06 -0.70 8.59
N GLY A 137 5.38 0.32 9.40
CA GLY A 137 4.38 1.15 10.07
C GLY A 137 3.46 1.87 9.09
N GLY A 138 4.02 2.37 7.98
CA GLY A 138 3.27 3.04 6.92
C GLY A 138 2.33 2.08 6.18
N CYS A 139 2.80 0.88 5.83
CA CYS A 139 1.95 -0.17 5.26
C CYS A 139 0.81 -0.57 6.22
N GLU A 140 1.07 -0.63 7.52
CA GLU A 140 0.06 -0.92 8.52
C GLU A 140 -0.99 0.19 8.62
N GLN A 141 -0.57 1.45 8.73
CA GLN A 141 -1.50 2.59 8.73
C GLN A 141 -2.32 2.67 7.45
N TYR A 142 -1.71 2.40 6.29
CA TYR A 142 -2.42 2.38 5.01
C TYR A 142 -3.48 1.26 4.97
N ARG A 143 -3.14 0.06 5.46
CA ARG A 143 -4.08 -1.05 5.60
C ARG A 143 -5.26 -0.67 6.51
N LEU A 144 -4.98 -0.04 7.66
CA LEU A 144 -6.02 0.40 8.58
C LEU A 144 -6.95 1.43 7.93
N ALA A 145 -6.40 2.38 7.18
CA ALA A 145 -7.18 3.35 6.43
C ALA A 145 -8.12 2.69 5.40
N ILE A 146 -7.65 1.68 4.66
CA ILE A 146 -8.51 0.90 3.74
C ILE A 146 -9.65 0.21 4.50
N VAL A 147 -9.34 -0.44 5.62
CA VAL A 147 -10.34 -1.22 6.38
C VAL A 147 -11.41 -0.30 6.97
N GLU A 148 -11.03 0.84 7.52
CA GLU A 148 -12.00 1.79 8.08
C GLU A 148 -12.90 2.36 6.97
N GLU A 149 -12.34 2.70 5.82
CA GLU A 149 -13.11 3.20 4.69
C GLU A 149 -14.12 2.16 4.15
N GLN A 150 -13.72 0.89 4.09
CA GLN A 150 -14.62 -0.21 3.71
C GLN A 150 -15.75 -0.39 4.73
N LYS A 151 -15.43 -0.26 6.02
CA LYS A 151 -16.40 -0.35 7.11
C LYS A 151 -17.41 0.80 7.06
N GLU A 152 -16.95 2.04 6.86
CA GLU A 152 -17.83 3.20 6.67
C GLU A 152 -18.77 3.02 5.47
N THR A 153 -18.22 2.56 4.33
CA THR A 153 -19.01 2.29 3.13
C THR A 153 -20.07 1.21 3.38
N THR A 154 -19.72 0.14 4.09
CA THR A 154 -20.65 -0.94 4.43
C THR A 154 -21.78 -0.45 5.32
N ASN A 155 -21.45 0.31 6.38
CA ASN A 155 -22.45 0.88 7.30
C ASN A 155 -23.43 1.82 6.58
N LEU A 156 -22.94 2.62 5.62
CA LEU A 156 -23.78 3.50 4.80
C LEU A 156 -24.75 2.68 3.94
N LEU A 157 -24.26 1.63 3.27
CA LEU A 157 -25.08 0.76 2.42
C LEU A 157 -26.16 0.02 3.24
N GLU A 158 -25.80 -0.49 4.42
CA GLU A 158 -26.76 -1.11 5.34
C GLU A 158 -27.85 -0.12 5.77
N THR A 159 -27.46 1.12 6.11
CA THR A 159 -28.40 2.18 6.50
C THR A 159 -29.36 2.51 5.35
N LEU A 160 -28.86 2.65 4.12
CA LEU A 160 -29.69 2.92 2.94
C LEU A 160 -30.64 1.75 2.64
N LEU A 161 -30.18 0.51 2.78
CA LEU A 161 -30.99 -0.68 2.57
C LEU A 161 -32.18 -0.73 3.55
N ILE A 162 -31.94 -0.44 4.83
CA ILE A 162 -32.99 -0.36 5.85
C ILE A 162 -34.02 0.72 5.46
N LEU A 163 -33.54 1.89 5.00
CA LEU A 163 -34.41 3.00 4.62
C LEU A 163 -35.27 2.65 3.40
N PHE A 164 -34.70 2.03 2.37
CA PHE A 164 -35.45 1.56 1.21
C PHE A 164 -36.44 0.45 1.57
N PHE A 165 -36.10 -0.44 2.49
CA PHE A 165 -37.00 -1.47 2.97
C PHE A 165 -38.25 -0.87 3.66
N ILE A 166 -38.06 0.13 4.52
CA ILE A 166 -39.17 0.84 5.16
C ILE A 166 -40.05 1.55 4.11
N ILE A 167 -39.43 2.25 3.15
CA ILE A 167 -40.17 2.92 2.06
C ILE A 167 -40.96 1.91 1.23
N ALA A 168 -40.38 0.74 0.93
CA ALA A 168 -41.05 -0.31 0.17
C ALA A 168 -42.28 -0.86 0.92
N ILE A 169 -42.17 -1.10 2.23
CA ILE A 169 -43.31 -1.51 3.06
C ILE A 169 -44.43 -0.46 2.99
N ILE A 170 -44.11 0.80 3.27
CA ILE A 170 -45.09 1.90 3.26
C ILE A 170 -45.75 2.03 1.89
N SER A 171 -44.97 2.00 0.82
CA SER A 171 -45.49 2.10 -0.55
C SER A 171 -46.41 0.93 -0.91
N THR A 172 -46.08 -0.28 -0.44
CA THR A 172 -46.92 -1.47 -0.64
C THR A 172 -48.25 -1.34 0.11
N PHE A 173 -48.23 -0.87 1.37
CA PHE A 173 -49.44 -0.62 2.14
C PHE A 173 -50.33 0.45 1.50
N ILE A 174 -49.74 1.56 1.05
CA ILE A 174 -50.47 2.63 0.35
C ILE A 174 -51.10 2.07 -0.93
N GLY A 175 -50.34 1.34 -1.75
CA GLY A 175 -50.84 0.72 -2.97
C GLY A 175 -51.99 -0.26 -2.71
N PHE A 176 -51.89 -1.07 -1.64
CA PHE A 176 -52.95 -1.99 -1.25
C PHE A 176 -54.23 -1.25 -0.81
N ILE A 177 -54.11 -0.18 -0.01
CA ILE A 177 -55.26 0.64 0.41
C ILE A 177 -55.92 1.31 -0.80
N PHE A 178 -55.14 1.88 -1.72
CA PHE A 178 -55.67 2.49 -2.94
C PHE A 178 -56.36 1.48 -3.87
N PHE A 179 -55.91 0.23 -3.89
CA PHE A 179 -56.56 -0.82 -4.68
C PHE A 179 -57.90 -1.28 -4.06
N LEU A 180 -58.05 -1.18 -2.74
CA LEU A 180 -59.28 -1.57 -2.03
C LEU A 180 -60.36 -0.48 -1.98
N LEU A 181 -60.00 0.79 -2.21
CA LEU A 181 -60.90 1.94 -2.30
C LEU A 181 -61.49 2.08 -3.71
#